data_AF-A0A6B2UPF1-F1
#
_entry.id   AF-A0A6B2UPF1-F1
#
_cell.length_a   1.000
_cell.length_b   1.000
_cell.length_c   1.000
_cell.angle_alpha   90.00
_cell.angle_beta   90.00
_cell.angle_gamma   90.00
#
_symmetry.space_group_name_H-M   'P 1'
#
loop_
_entity.id
_entity.type
_entity.pdbx_description
1 polymer ?
#
loop_
_entity_poly.entity_id
_entity_poly.type
_entity_poly.pdbx_seq_one_letter_code
_entity_poly.pdbx_strand_id
1 'polypeptide(L)'
;MQHSLSTNAGPITVEATEPVPGLRVFETPPGVSPLSSHRWVLAHHDSAALASFETEAAATEAAHAVAPLADWTRASMTAAQEISFGGSVERLTVLLTAHGGAHPNA
;
A
#
# COMPACT_ATOMS: atom_id res chain seq x y z
N MET A 1 -9.43 -10.49 -4.65
CA MET A 1 -9.82 -9.55 -5.74
C MET A 1 -8.60 -9.36 -6.61
N GLN A 2 -8.73 -9.32 -7.93
CA GLN A 2 -7.56 -9.19 -8.81
C GLN A 2 -7.04 -7.74 -8.85
N HIS A 3 -5.75 -7.55 -8.59
CA HIS A 3 -5.04 -6.27 -8.66
C HIS A 3 -3.93 -6.34 -9.71
N SER A 4 -3.75 -5.28 -10.51
CA SER A 4 -2.74 -5.23 -11.57
C SER A 4 -1.53 -4.44 -11.10
N LEU A 5 -0.35 -5.04 -11.19
CA LEU A 5 0.93 -4.43 -10.90
C LEU A 5 1.67 -4.16 -12.19
N SER A 6 2.15 -2.94 -12.38
CA SER A 6 3.08 -2.65 -13.47
C SER A 6 4.48 -3.06 -13.07
N THR A 7 5.07 -3.99 -13.82
CA THR A 7 6.47 -4.41 -13.66
C THR A 7 7.26 -4.16 -14.95
N ASN A 8 8.60 -4.21 -14.87
CA ASN A 8 9.46 -4.11 -16.05
C ASN A 8 9.22 -5.23 -17.09
N ALA A 9 8.60 -6.34 -16.69
CA ALA A 9 8.23 -7.45 -17.58
C ALA A 9 6.81 -7.29 -18.17
N GLY A 10 6.10 -6.21 -17.83
CA GLY A 10 4.70 -5.99 -18.19
C GLY A 10 3.76 -6.02 -16.97
N PRO A 11 2.46 -5.74 -17.18
CA PRO A 11 1.47 -5.82 -16.12
C PRO A 11 1.29 -7.28 -15.68
N ILE A 12 1.28 -7.51 -14.37
CA ILE A 12 0.97 -8.81 -13.76
C ILE A 12 -0.24 -8.68 -12.85
N THR A 13 -1.08 -9.71 -12.82
CA THR A 13 -2.23 -9.74 -11.93
C THR A 13 -1.91 -10.54 -10.67
N VAL A 14 -2.25 -9.98 -9.51
CA VAL A 14 -2.10 -10.61 -8.21
C VAL A 14 -3.43 -10.69 -7.48
N GLU A 15 -3.56 -11.65 -6.59
CA GLU A 15 -4.66 -11.64 -5.63
C GLU A 15 -4.37 -10.59 -4.56
N ALA A 16 -5.35 -9.72 -4.35
CA ALA A 16 -5.35 -8.70 -3.33
C ALA A 16 -6.57 -8.85 -2.41
N THR A 17 -6.35 -8.54 -1.14
CA THR A 17 -7.40 -8.29 -0.15
C THR A 17 -7.65 -6.79 -0.05
N GLU A 18 -8.84 -6.41 0.41
CA GLU A 18 -9.25 -5.01 0.60
C GLU A 18 -9.72 -4.84 2.05
N PRO A 19 -8.80 -4.72 3.02
CA PRO A 19 -9.17 -4.60 4.44
C PRO A 19 -9.87 -3.28 4.77
N VAL A 20 -9.62 -2.23 3.97
CA VAL A 20 -10.25 -0.92 4.05
C VAL A 20 -10.67 -0.52 2.64
N PRO A 21 -11.89 0.01 2.44
CA PRO A 21 -12.35 0.45 1.12
C PRO A 21 -11.32 1.37 0.43
N GLY A 22 -10.87 0.97 -0.75
CA GLY A 22 -9.89 1.71 -1.54
C GLY A 22 -8.41 1.43 -1.21
N LEU A 23 -8.12 0.63 -0.18
CA LEU A 23 -6.77 0.15 0.16
C LEU A 23 -6.65 -1.35 -0.11
N ARG A 24 -5.64 -1.71 -0.90
CA ARG A 24 -5.37 -3.09 -1.31
C ARG A 24 -4.11 -3.60 -0.64
N VAL A 25 -4.17 -4.83 -0.17
CA VAL A 25 -3.03 -5.58 0.34
C VAL A 25 -2.80 -6.78 -0.56
N PHE A 26 -1.58 -6.97 -1.05
CA PHE A 26 -1.23 -8.11 -1.88
C PHE A 26 0.23 -8.52 -1.68
N GLU A 27 0.53 -9.77 -2.03
CA GLU A 27 1.91 -10.26 -2.04
C GLU A 27 2.56 -9.99 -3.41
N THR A 28 3.78 -9.46 -3.38
CA THR A 28 4.63 -9.30 -4.56
C THR A 28 5.02 -10.68 -5.08
N PRO A 29 4.75 -11.01 -6.36
CA PRO A 29 5.00 -12.35 -6.88
C PRO A 29 6.48 -12.77 -6.86
N PRO A 30 6.75 -14.08 -6.72
CA PRO A 30 8.09 -14.63 -6.89
C PRO A 30 8.69 -14.18 -8.24
N GLY A 31 9.80 -13.45 -8.19
CA GLY A 31 10.53 -12.97 -9.38
C GLY A 31 10.50 -11.47 -9.61
N VAL A 32 9.58 -10.71 -9.00
CA VAL A 32 9.54 -9.24 -9.14
C VAL A 32 10.54 -8.54 -8.22
N SER A 33 10.77 -9.08 -7.02
CA SER A 33 11.85 -8.67 -6.11
C SER A 33 12.32 -9.85 -5.26
N PRO A 34 13.16 -10.73 -5.83
CA PRO A 34 13.49 -12.02 -5.19
C PRO A 34 14.34 -11.87 -3.91
N LEU A 35 15.01 -10.73 -3.73
CA LEU A 35 15.90 -10.48 -2.58
C LEU A 35 15.24 -9.72 -1.43
N SER A 36 14.03 -9.17 -1.62
CA SER A 36 13.35 -8.40 -0.58
C SER A 36 12.57 -9.31 0.39
N SER A 37 12.75 -9.11 1.69
CA SER A 37 11.87 -9.70 2.71
C SER A 37 10.49 -9.02 2.76
N HIS A 38 10.39 -7.78 2.25
CA HIS A 38 9.18 -6.96 2.30
C HIS A 38 8.30 -7.25 1.08
N ARG A 39 7.63 -8.40 1.11
CA ARG A 39 6.84 -8.91 -0.01
C ARG A 39 5.40 -8.42 -0.01
N TRP A 40 4.86 -8.03 1.13
CA TRP A 40 3.47 -7.59 1.25
C TRP A 40 3.35 -6.10 1.01
N VAL A 41 2.54 -5.70 0.05
CA VAL A 41 2.40 -4.30 -0.35
C VAL A 41 1.04 -3.80 0.07
N LEU A 42 1.03 -2.65 0.74
CA LEU A 42 -0.16 -1.82 0.89
C LEU A 42 -0.16 -0.80 -0.25
N ALA A 43 -1.23 -0.80 -1.04
CA ALA A 43 -1.38 0.13 -2.16
C ALA A 43 -2.77 0.75 -2.18
N HIS A 44 -2.85 1.94 -2.76
CA HIS A 44 -4.10 2.52 -3.20
C HIS A 44 -4.72 1.65 -4.31
N HIS A 45 -6.05 1.58 -4.38
CA HIS A 45 -6.75 0.81 -5.41
C HIS A 45 -6.41 1.27 -6.85
N ASP A 46 -6.06 2.54 -7.00
CA ASP A 46 -5.55 3.20 -8.22
C ASP A 46 -4.04 2.95 -8.48
N SER A 47 -3.49 1.87 -7.93
CA SER A 47 -2.15 1.33 -8.21
C SER A 47 -0.95 2.11 -7.64
N ALA A 48 -1.16 3.07 -6.74
CA ALA A 48 -0.07 3.75 -6.04
C ALA A 48 0.32 2.96 -4.78
N ALA A 49 1.53 2.37 -4.77
CA ALA A 49 2.06 1.71 -3.58
C ALA A 49 2.35 2.73 -2.47
N LEU A 50 1.89 2.43 -1.25
CA LEU A 50 2.09 3.25 -0.06
C LEU A 50 3.31 2.76 0.74
N ALA A 51 3.40 1.45 0.99
CA ALA A 51 4.46 0.82 1.74
C ALA A 51 4.56 -0.69 1.45
N SER A 52 5.73 -1.26 1.71
CA SER A 52 5.98 -2.70 1.69
C SER A 52 6.25 -3.21 3.12
N PHE A 53 5.89 -4.45 3.40
CA PHE A 53 5.90 -5.10 4.72
C PHE A 53 6.37 -6.55 4.60
N GLU A 54 6.90 -7.10 5.69
CA GLU A 54 7.32 -8.51 5.73
C GLU A 54 6.15 -9.50 5.83
N THR A 55 5.00 -9.07 6.34
CA THR A 55 3.83 -9.95 6.56
C THR A 55 2.53 -9.30 6.11
N GLU A 56 1.55 -10.13 5.71
CA GLU A 56 0.19 -9.70 5.36
C GLU A 56 -0.49 -8.99 6.52
N ALA A 57 -0.33 -9.54 7.72
CA ALA A 57 -0.90 -8.97 8.94
C ALA A 57 -0.39 -7.55 9.18
N ALA A 58 0.92 -7.29 9.03
CA ALA A 58 1.47 -5.95 9.19
C ALA A 58 0.89 -4.95 8.16
N ALA A 59 0.78 -5.37 6.89
CA ALA A 59 0.17 -4.55 5.84
C ALA A 59 -1.32 -4.26 6.11
N THR A 60 -2.04 -5.26 6.62
CA THR A 60 -3.47 -5.16 6.96
C THR A 60 -3.71 -4.23 8.14
N GLU A 61 -2.94 -4.37 9.22
CA GLU A 61 -3.02 -3.48 10.38
C GLU A 61 -2.64 -2.05 10.01
N ALA A 62 -1.62 -1.88 9.16
CA ALA A 62 -1.26 -0.57 8.63
C ALA A 62 -2.40 0.06 7.82
N ALA A 63 -3.12 -0.72 7.01
CA ALA A 63 -4.27 -0.24 6.25
C ALA A 63 -5.36 0.32 7.19
N HIS A 64 -5.68 -0.40 8.27
CA HIS A 64 -6.63 0.07 9.27
C HIS A 64 -6.15 1.34 10.01
N ALA A 65 -4.85 1.42 10.29
CA ALA A 65 -4.27 2.57 10.98
C ALA A 65 -4.33 3.85 10.14
N VAL A 66 -4.10 3.76 8.83
CA VAL A 66 -4.12 4.92 7.91
C VAL A 66 -5.52 5.22 7.35
N ALA A 67 -6.49 4.32 7.55
CA ALA A 67 -7.87 4.49 7.10
C ALA A 67 -8.48 5.87 7.46
N PRO A 68 -8.28 6.43 8.67
CA PRO A 68 -8.91 7.71 9.04
C PRO A 68 -8.28 8.94 8.41
N LEU A 69 -7.18 8.81 7.66
CA LEU A 69 -6.42 9.96 7.13
C LEU A 69 -7.01 10.57 5.86
N ALA A 70 -7.80 9.80 5.11
CA ALA A 70 -8.42 10.24 3.85
C ALA A 70 -9.56 9.30 3.46
N ASP A 71 -10.37 9.74 2.49
CA ASP A 71 -11.25 8.82 1.77
C ASP A 71 -10.47 8.11 0.66
N TRP A 72 -10.01 6.90 0.98
CA TRP A 72 -9.22 6.03 0.10
C TRP A 72 -9.99 5.48 -1.10
N THR A 73 -11.33 5.65 -1.15
CA THR A 73 -12.15 5.26 -2.30
C THR A 73 -12.07 6.27 -3.44
N ARG A 74 -11.54 7.48 -3.17
CA ARG A 74 -11.34 8.53 -4.17
C ARG A 74 -10.07 8.29 -4.98
N ALA A 75 -9.89 9.04 -6.07
CA ALA A 75 -8.65 8.96 -6.85
C ALA A 75 -7.41 9.23 -5.98
N SER A 76 -6.30 8.56 -6.30
CA SER A 76 -5.05 8.60 -5.52
C SER A 76 -4.54 10.03 -5.26
N MET A 77 -4.62 10.90 -6.27
CA MET A 77 -4.28 12.32 -6.14
C MET A 77 -5.17 13.07 -5.14
N THR A 78 -6.47 12.76 -5.10
CA THR A 78 -7.42 13.41 -4.19
C THR A 78 -7.16 12.97 -2.74
N ALA A 79 -6.95 11.68 -2.50
CA ALA A 79 -6.56 11.17 -1.19
C ALA A 79 -5.22 11.80 -0.74
N ALA A 80 -4.22 11.91 -1.63
CA ALA A 80 -2.96 12.57 -1.32
C ALA A 80 -3.12 14.07 -0.97
N GLN A 81 -4.04 14.76 -1.66
CA GLN A 81 -4.38 16.15 -1.33
C GLN A 81 -5.05 16.27 0.03
N GLU A 82 -6.00 15.39 0.37
CA GLU A 82 -6.65 15.37 1.68
C GLU A 82 -5.62 15.16 2.81
N ILE A 83 -4.70 14.22 2.64
CA ILE A 83 -3.61 13.95 3.59
C ILE A 83 -2.69 15.18 3.73
N SER A 84 -2.37 15.82 2.61
CA SER A 84 -1.48 17.00 2.57
C SER A 84 -2.12 18.23 3.22
N PHE A 85 -3.34 18.58 2.81
CA PHE A 85 -4.08 19.72 3.36
C PHE A 85 -4.50 19.50 4.81
N GLY A 86 -4.74 18.24 5.20
CA GLY A 86 -5.01 17.84 6.58
C GLY A 86 -3.76 17.79 7.48
N GLY A 87 -2.56 18.16 6.97
CA GLY A 87 -1.31 18.13 7.73
C GLY A 87 -0.89 16.74 8.21
N SER A 88 -1.38 15.69 7.55
CA SER A 88 -1.27 14.30 8.01
C SER A 88 -0.19 13.50 7.29
N VAL A 89 0.66 14.14 6.49
CA VAL A 89 1.77 13.48 5.77
C VAL A 89 2.74 12.81 6.73
N GLU A 90 3.18 13.53 7.77
CA GLU A 90 4.07 12.97 8.80
C GLU A 90 3.38 11.85 9.57
N ARG A 91 2.07 12.01 9.86
CA ARG A 91 1.28 10.98 10.51
C ARG A 91 1.15 9.72 9.67
N LEU A 92 0.96 9.84 8.36
CA LEU A 92 0.95 8.71 7.43
C LEU A 92 2.27 7.95 7.52
N THR A 93 3.40 8.66 7.41
CA THR A 93 4.74 8.04 7.50
C THR A 93 4.94 7.34 8.85
N VAL A 94 4.62 8.01 9.96
CA VAL A 94 4.75 7.45 11.31
C VAL A 94 3.92 6.18 11.47
N LEU A 95 2.67 6.18 11.00
CA LEU A 95 1.80 5.01 11.08
C LEU A 95 2.34 3.85 10.24
N LEU A 96 2.75 4.10 9.00
CA LEU A 96 3.32 3.04 8.15
C LEU A 96 4.58 2.44 8.80
N THR A 97 5.51 3.27 9.28
CA THR A 97 6.75 2.81 9.93
C THR A 97 6.49 2.10 11.25
N ALA A 98 5.51 2.54 12.05
CA ALA A 98 5.15 1.88 13.31
C ALA A 98 4.66 0.44 13.12
N HIS A 99 4.12 0.12 11.93
CA HIS A 99 3.71 -1.22 11.53
C HIS A 99 4.79 -1.97 10.73
N GLY A 100 6.03 -1.48 10.68
CA GLY A 100 7.13 -2.11 9.95
C GLY A 100 7.10 -1.84 8.44
N GLY A 101 6.38 -0.80 8.00
CA GLY A 101 6.33 -0.38 6.61
C GLY A 101 7.65 0.24 6.16
N ALA A 102 8.23 -0.31 5.11
CA ALA A 102 9.33 0.25 4.37
C ALA A 102 8.82 1.01 3.14
N HIS A 103 9.63 1.96 2.66
CA HIS A 103 9.33 2.66 1.42
C HIS A 103 9.23 1.64 0.27
N PRO A 104 8.18 1.68 -0.56
CA PRO A 104 8.06 0.75 -1.67
C PRO A 104 9.25 0.98 -2.61
N ASN A 105 10.06 -0.06 -2.83
CA ASN A 105 11.31 -0.08 -3.62
C ASN A 105 12.61 0.38 -2.92
N ALA A 106 12.68 0.40 -1.58
CA ALA A 106 13.98 0.49 -0.87
C ALA A 106 14.78 -0.82 -0.92
#